data_AF-A0A3N5U2G1-F1
#
_entry.id   AF-A0A3N5U2G1-F1
#
_cell.length_a   1.000
_cell.length_b   1.000
_cell.length_c   1.000
_cell.angle_alpha   90.00
_cell.angle_beta   90.00
_cell.angle_gamma   90.00
#
_symmetry.space_group_name_H-M   'P 1'
#
loop_
_entity.id
_entity.type
_entity.pdbx_description
1 polymer ?
#
loop_
_entity_poly.entity_id
_entity_poly.type
_entity_poly.pdbx_seq_one_letter_code
_entity_poly.pdbx_strand_id
1 'polypeptide(L)' 'MNLLERLSTETLLADGAMGTMLHARGIGFDKCFDELNLTNPSAVAEIHRAYIEAGAQLIITNTFGANRFKLAKHG' A
#
# COMPACT_ATOMS: atom_id res chain seq x y z
N MET A 1 23.05 6.57 2.78
CA MET A 1 23.01 5.21 2.21
C MET A 1 21.76 5.07 1.37
N ASN A 2 21.86 4.70 0.10
CA ASN A 2 20.73 4.53 -0.82
C ASN A 2 20.18 3.09 -0.78
N LEU A 3 19.07 2.82 -1.49
CA LEU A 3 18.44 1.50 -1.50
C LEU A 3 19.38 0.39 -2.00
N LEU A 4 20.14 0.64 -3.07
CA LEU A 4 21.06 -0.36 -3.66
C LEU A 4 22.21 -0.71 -2.71
N GLU A 5 22.72 0.29 -1.97
CA GLU A 5 23.76 0.08 -0.95
C GLU A 5 23.26 -0.75 0.23
N ARG A 6 21.99 -0.60 0.63
CA ARG A 6 21.41 -1.43 1.69
C ARG A 6 21.19 -2.86 1.22
N LEU A 7 20.63 -3.05 0.04
CA LEU A 7 20.36 -4.38 -0.52
C LEU A 7 21.61 -5.23 -0.77
N SER A 8 22.81 -4.63 -0.88
CA SER A 8 24.06 -5.38 -1.01
C SER A 8 24.64 -5.87 0.32
N THR A 9 24.14 -5.36 1.45
CA THR A 9 24.70 -5.62 2.79
C THR A 9 23.70 -6.22 3.77
N GLU A 10 22.40 -6.04 3.54
CA GLU A 10 21.34 -6.50 4.43
C GLU A 10 20.09 -6.97 3.68
N THR A 11 19.32 -7.84 4.34
CA THR A 11 17.96 -8.17 3.90
C THR A 11 17.00 -7.10 4.42
N LEU A 12 16.15 -6.57 3.55
CA LEU A 12 15.12 -5.60 3.91
C LEU A 12 13.76 -6.26 4.04
N LEU A 13 13.04 -5.96 5.13
CA LEU A 13 11.66 -6.40 5.31
C LEU A 13 10.70 -5.42 4.62
N ALA A 14 9.93 -5.92 3.65
CA ALA A 14 8.84 -5.17 3.03
C ALA A 14 7.55 -5.27 3.85
N ASP A 15 6.58 -4.43 3.54
CA ASP A 15 5.24 -4.45 4.13
C ASP A 15 4.39 -5.65 3.64
N GLY A 16 3.17 -5.74 4.18
CA GLY A 16 2.20 -6.78 3.82
C GLY A 16 1.13 -6.31 2.84
N ALA A 17 0.06 -7.09 2.73
CA ALA A 17 -1.04 -6.80 1.81
C ALA A 17 -1.83 -5.53 2.20
N MET A 18 -1.90 -4.54 1.31
CA MET A 18 -2.74 -3.35 1.46
C MET A 18 -4.23 -3.69 1.32
N GLY A 19 -4.62 -4.40 0.26
CA GLY A 19 -6.03 -4.72 -0.02
C GLY A 19 -6.69 -5.57 1.07
N THR A 20 -5.96 -6.53 1.65
CA THR A 20 -6.47 -7.34 2.78
C THR A 20 -6.73 -6.47 4.01
N MET A 21 -5.85 -5.51 4.30
CA MET A 21 -5.99 -4.63 5.46
C MET A 21 -7.08 -3.56 5.29
N LEU A 22 -7.30 -3.09 4.06
CA LEU A 22 -8.44 -2.25 3.71
C LEU A 22 -9.75 -3.03 3.85
N HIS A 23 -9.78 -4.27 3.38
CA HIS A 23 -10.96 -5.13 3.50
C HIS A 23 -11.32 -5.44 4.96
N ALA A 24 -10.33 -5.73 5.80
CA ALA A 24 -10.52 -5.92 7.24
C ALA A 24 -11.10 -4.68 7.95
N ARG A 25 -10.97 -3.49 7.36
CA ARG A 25 -11.57 -2.22 7.84
C ARG A 25 -12.95 -1.94 7.23
N GLY A 26 -13.56 -2.91 6.55
CA GLY A 26 -14.92 -2.82 6.01
C GLY A 26 -15.02 -2.31 4.58
N ILE A 27 -13.91 -2.18 3.84
CA ILE A 27 -13.93 -1.72 2.45
C ILE A 27 -14.11 -2.94 1.54
N GLY A 28 -15.18 -2.96 0.74
CA GLY A 28 -15.47 -4.08 -0.16
C GLY A 28 -14.44 -4.23 -1.29
N PHE A 29 -14.17 -5.46 -1.73
CA PHE A 29 -13.28 -5.74 -2.87
C PHE A 29 -13.85 -5.24 -4.22
N ASP A 30 -15.13 -4.87 -4.27
CA ASP A 30 -15.77 -4.21 -5.40
C ASP A 30 -15.36 -2.73 -5.55
N LYS A 31 -14.71 -2.14 -4.53
CA LYS A 31 -14.26 -0.74 -4.54
C LYS A 31 -12.87 -0.57 -5.17
N CYS A 32 -12.61 0.62 -5.70
CA CYS A 32 -11.27 0.98 -6.17
C CYS A 32 -10.39 1.36 -4.97
N PHE A 33 -9.52 0.46 -4.51
CA PHE A 33 -8.63 0.77 -3.40
C PHE A 33 -7.66 1.92 -3.71
N ASP A 34 -7.27 2.10 -4.98
CA ASP A 34 -6.40 3.22 -5.38
C ASP A 34 -7.08 4.59 -5.20
N GLU A 35 -8.42 4.67 -5.29
CA GLU A 35 -9.17 5.92 -5.11
C GLU A 35 -9.08 6.44 -3.66
N LEU A 36 -8.85 5.53 -2.70
CA LEU A 36 -8.78 5.88 -1.28
C LEU A 36 -7.61 6.80 -0.97
N ASN A 37 -6.60 6.87 -1.84
CA ASN A 37 -5.56 7.89 -1.75
C ASN A 37 -6.13 9.32 -1.82
N LEU A 38 -7.30 9.49 -2.42
CA LEU A 38 -8.00 10.78 -2.55
C LEU A 38 -9.21 10.86 -1.62
N THR A 39 -10.01 9.80 -1.53
CA THR A 39 -11.29 9.82 -0.80
C THR A 39 -11.16 9.50 0.68
N ASN A 40 -10.15 8.73 1.09
CA ASN A 40 -9.88 8.39 2.49
C ASN A 40 -8.38 8.13 2.75
N PRO A 41 -7.52 9.16 2.58
CA PRO A 41 -6.06 9.00 2.68
C PRO A 41 -5.60 8.59 4.10
N SER A 42 -6.38 8.89 5.14
CA SER A 42 -6.05 8.48 6.51
C SER A 42 -6.08 6.97 6.66
N ALA A 43 -7.05 6.27 6.07
CA ALA A 43 -7.12 4.81 6.13
C ALA A 43 -5.89 4.15 5.49
N VAL A 44 -5.40 4.69 4.38
CA VAL A 44 -4.18 4.22 3.71
C VAL A 44 -2.94 4.49 4.58
N ALA A 45 -2.84 5.71 5.13
CA ALA A 45 -1.72 6.12 5.98
C ALA A 45 -1.65 5.31 7.28
N GLU A 46 -2.78 4.96 7.89
CA GLU A 46 -2.86 4.10 9.06
C GLU A 46 -2.34 2.69 8.79
N ILE A 47 -2.64 2.11 7.62
CA ILE A 47 -2.13 0.79 7.24
C ILE A 47 -0.62 0.83 7.04
N HIS A 48 -0.11 1.82 6.30
CA HIS A 48 1.34 1.98 6.15
C HIS A 48 2.03 2.17 7.51
N ARG A 49 1.46 3.00 8.39
CA ARG A 49 1.98 3.20 9.75
C ARG A 49 2.00 1.91 10.55
N ALA A 50 0.93 1.11 10.51
CA ALA A 50 0.89 -0.19 11.17
C ALA A 50 1.98 -1.15 10.67
N TYR A 51 2.27 -1.17 9.36
CA TYR A 51 3.37 -1.98 8.83
C TYR A 51 4.75 -1.45 9.26
N ILE A 52 4.94 -0.14 9.28
CA ILE A 52 6.19 0.49 9.77
C ILE A 52 6.40 0.15 11.25
N GLU A 53 5.36 0.28 12.08
CA GLU A 53 5.39 -0.08 13.51
C GLU A 53 5.64 -1.58 13.73
N ALA A 54 5.20 -2.44 12.81
CA ALA A 54 5.49 -3.87 12.81
C ALA A 54 6.90 -4.23 12.30
N GLY A 55 7.69 -3.25 11.84
CA GLY A 55 9.08 -3.42 11.42
C GLY A 55 9.34 -3.39 9.92
N ALA A 56 8.35 -3.05 9.09
CA ALA A 56 8.57 -2.86 7.65
C ALA A 56 9.57 -1.72 7.40
N GLN A 57 10.60 -2.02 6.63
CA GLN A 57 11.65 -1.07 6.21
C GLN A 57 11.43 -0.54 4.79
N LEU A 58 10.51 -1.16 4.06
CA LEU A 58 10.05 -0.77 2.74
C LEU A 58 8.53 -0.90 2.71
N ILE A 59 7.86 0.15 2.23
CA ILE A 59 6.41 0.15 2.01
C ILE A 59 6.12 0.22 0.51
N ILE A 60 5.02 -0.40 0.08
CA ILE A 60 4.56 -0.37 -1.30
C ILE A 60 3.38 0.57 -1.38
N THR A 61 3.43 1.57 -2.26
CA THR A 61 2.34 2.54 -2.42
C THR A 61 1.01 1.86 -2.71
N ASN A 62 -0.10 2.45 -2.24
CA ASN A 62 -1.46 2.00 -2.55
C ASN A 62 -1.84 2.36 -4.01
N THR A 63 -1.12 1.80 -4.97
CA THR A 63 -1.23 2.13 -6.41
C THR A 63 -1.14 0.87 -7.29
N PHE A 64 -1.48 -0.30 -6.76
CA PHE A 64 -1.43 -1.56 -7.51
C PHE A 64 -2.36 -1.57 -8.73
N GLY A 65 -3.47 -0.83 -8.66
CA GLY A 65 -4.45 -0.66 -9.72
C GLY A 65 -4.38 0.68 -10.44
N ALA A 66 -3.57 1.63 -9.96
CA ALA A 66 -3.51 3.02 -10.44
C ALA A 66 -2.84 3.18 -11.82
N ASN A 67 -3.36 2.51 -12.83
CA ASN A 67 -3.03 2.70 -14.24
C ASN A 67 -4.29 2.91 -15.07
N ARG A 68 -4.14 3.53 -16.24
CA ARG A 68 -5.27 3.88 -17.12
C ARG A 68 -6.21 2.70 -17.41
N PHE A 69 -5.67 1.52 -17.70
CA PHE A 69 -6.47 0.37 -18.11
C PHE A 69 -7.31 -0.19 -16.96
N LYS A 70 -6.75 -0.30 -15.75
CA LYS A 70 -7.49 -0.75 -14.58
C LYS A 70 -8.48 0.30 -14.07
N LEU A 71 -8.08 1.56 -14.03
CA LEU A 71 -8.93 2.66 -13.55
C LEU A 71 -10.14 2.92 -14.45
N ALA A 72 -10.09 2.62 -15.75
CA ALA A 72 -11.22 2.76 -16.67
C ALA A 72 -12.47 1.95 -16.28
N LYS A 73 -12.36 1.00 -15.33
CA LYS A 73 -13.50 0.25 -14.78
C LYS A 73 -14.22 0.98 -13.64
N HIS A 74 -13.64 2.08 -13.16
CA HIS A 74 -14.08 2.83 -11.98
C HIS A 74 -14.49 4.27 -12.29
N GLY A 75 -14.35 4.70 -13.55
CA GLY A 75 -14.65 6.06 -14.05
C GLY A 75 -13.69 6.47 -15.16
#